data_AF-A0A9D8QWY5-F1
#
_entry.id   AF-A0A9D8QWY5-F1
#
_cell.length_a   1.000
_cell.length_b   1.000
_cell.length_c   1.000
_cell.angle_alpha   90.00
_cell.angle_beta   90.00
_cell.angle_gamma   90.00
#
_symmetry.space_group_name_H-M   'P 1'
#
loop_
_entity.id
_entity.type
_entity.pdbx_description
1 polymer ?
#
loop_
_entity_poly.entity_id
_entity_poly.type
_entity_poly.pdbx_seq_one_letter_code
_entity_poly.pdbx_strand_id
1 'polypeptide(L)'
;RKISVTYPVKNDPDSLCIDGMCPVSRKNRDIEAVNGCLHQVGYVINPSNETLGSTLHKYAADFSSGLTVMSKLVEACGLTDTLTRVRDERYETLYKNGTFPDFHWNLLNAEVPAPEHRKFGFTLFAETDEFWETELGKDRREITIEDVMDWVDSQGFYPDGVKDEDYKNVDNLLNLFVTYHLLPERIPVDKLALHYNEKGYNYRLKNAAPTIPVWAHYVTMGKRRLLRIWESVESGGPYLNRFPKLNNGRREDYHERECSEANKGVVINTDETSGIVKLINGIIYPIHEPIAYTEHVRNELAKVRLRYDAWELQPEAMNNDMRIMSYFWRFFFSSDPDKQYFDNLTVNSRETNFMLLNGRDQGWPNYQADEVLAEGLYDITITLPPVPKYGIYEIRMGVSTYSGTRGICQVYWGSRKDQLVAQGIPVNMQLGGQDDMLGWERDTEDDDYNAEVDKKMRNNGFMKGPEYIVANAGGRETNRLSATSTRRIIVREPMSPDITYYLRFKTVQDYREKQLFVDYLEWCPKEVYDNPETPEDIW
;
A
#
# COMPACT_ATOMS: atom_id res chain seq x y z
N ARG A 1 20.97 -2.75 4.39
CA ARG A 1 19.67 -2.77 5.11
C ARG A 1 19.44 -1.38 5.66
N LYS A 2 18.26 -0.79 5.45
CA LYS A 2 17.85 0.41 6.18
C LYS A 2 17.45 0.00 7.60
N ILE A 3 17.90 0.77 8.57
CA ILE A 3 17.51 0.68 9.97
C ILE A 3 16.26 1.54 10.17
N SER A 4 15.21 1.01 10.82
CA SER A 4 14.05 1.83 11.18
C SER A 4 14.27 2.53 12.52
N VAL A 5 13.60 3.65 12.77
CA VAL A 5 13.63 4.34 14.06
C VAL A 5 12.20 4.39 14.59
N THR A 6 12.03 4.04 15.86
CA THR A 6 10.72 3.86 16.50
C THR A 6 10.73 4.43 17.91
N TYR A 7 9.56 4.78 18.45
CA TYR A 7 9.38 5.32 19.80
C TYR A 7 8.43 4.39 20.60
N PRO A 8 8.94 3.30 21.19
CA PRO A 8 8.14 2.24 21.82
C PRO A 8 7.32 2.71 23.02
N VAL A 9 7.75 3.76 23.74
CA VAL A 9 7.00 4.28 24.87
C VAL A 9 6.18 5.49 24.44
N LYS A 10 4.86 5.32 24.47
CA LYS A 10 3.89 6.37 24.16
C LYS A 10 4.15 7.62 25.02
N ASN A 11 4.23 8.78 24.38
CA ASN A 11 4.55 10.08 24.99
C ASN A 11 5.96 10.23 25.58
N ASP A 12 6.88 9.31 25.28
CA ASP A 12 8.28 9.44 25.65
C ASP A 12 9.16 9.46 24.39
N PRO A 13 9.41 10.65 23.82
CA PRO A 13 10.29 10.79 22.66
C PRO A 13 11.75 10.41 22.95
N ASP A 14 12.09 10.18 24.23
CA ASP A 14 13.41 9.71 24.63
C ASP A 14 13.50 8.18 24.65
N SER A 15 12.41 7.47 24.33
CA SER A 15 12.37 6.01 24.21
C SER A 15 12.94 5.45 22.89
N LEU A 16 13.60 6.29 22.08
CA LEU A 16 14.03 5.96 20.73
C LEU A 16 14.73 4.59 20.61
N CYS A 17 14.22 3.74 19.74
CA CYS A 17 14.77 2.43 19.40
C CYS A 17 15.12 2.35 17.91
N ILE A 18 16.27 1.76 17.60
CA ILE A 18 16.59 1.33 16.25
C ILE A 18 15.98 -0.05 16.02
N ASP A 19 15.31 -0.18 14.89
CA ASP A 19 14.62 -1.38 14.47
C ASP A 19 13.58 -1.88 15.49
N GLY A 20 12.89 -1.00 16.23
CA GLY A 20 11.86 -1.42 17.20
C GLY A 20 12.41 -2.09 18.46
N MET A 21 13.68 -2.47 18.47
CA MET A 21 14.24 -3.36 19.48
C MET A 21 15.43 -2.73 20.20
N CYS A 22 16.35 -2.10 19.47
CA CYS A 22 17.64 -1.67 20.02
C CYS A 22 17.55 -0.26 20.61
N PRO A 23 17.53 -0.10 21.94
CA PRO A 23 17.35 1.22 22.54
C PRO A 23 18.55 2.11 22.24
N VAL A 24 18.29 3.36 21.90
CA VAL A 24 19.30 4.41 21.82
C VAL A 24 19.44 5.06 23.20
N SER A 25 20.69 5.25 23.61
CA SER A 25 21.02 5.86 24.90
C SER A 25 20.41 7.25 25.02
N ARG A 26 19.60 7.48 26.05
CA ARG A 26 19.05 8.81 26.35
C ARG A 26 20.12 9.86 26.63
N LYS A 27 21.26 9.43 27.20
CA LYS A 27 22.35 10.31 27.62
C LYS A 27 23.37 10.56 26.51
N ASN A 28 23.62 9.56 25.66
CA ASN A 28 24.69 9.56 24.68
C ASN A 28 24.11 9.39 23.27
N ARG A 29 23.36 10.40 22.82
CA ARG A 29 22.77 10.48 21.48
C ARG A 29 22.85 11.92 20.98
N ASP A 30 22.67 12.08 19.67
CA ASP A 30 22.72 13.38 19.01
C ASP A 30 24.09 14.07 19.19
N ILE A 31 25.16 13.27 19.33
CA ILE A 31 26.52 13.77 19.54
C ILE A 31 27.07 14.20 18.18
N GLU A 32 27.10 15.51 17.94
CA GLU A 32 27.64 16.08 16.71
C GLU A 32 29.13 15.74 16.52
N ALA A 33 29.46 15.36 15.28
CA ALA A 33 30.81 15.14 14.80
C ALA A 33 31.05 15.99 13.55
N VAL A 34 32.31 16.15 13.15
CA VAL A 34 32.72 17.00 12.00
C VAL A 34 31.96 16.65 10.71
N ASN A 35 31.57 15.39 10.54
CA ASN A 35 30.95 14.85 9.34
C ASN A 35 29.69 14.01 9.62
N GLY A 36 29.02 14.21 10.76
CA GLY A 36 27.81 13.45 11.07
C GLY A 36 27.40 13.51 12.52
N CYS A 37 26.69 12.49 12.96
CA CYS A 37 26.16 12.38 14.31
C CYS A 37 26.41 10.98 14.88
N LEU A 38 26.70 10.91 16.17
CA LEU A 38 26.94 9.67 16.91
C LEU A 38 25.78 9.41 17.88
N HIS A 39 25.25 8.19 17.84
CA HIS A 39 24.26 7.69 18.79
C HIS A 39 24.76 6.39 19.42
N GLN A 40 24.84 6.32 20.74
CA GLN A 40 25.14 5.08 21.44
C GLN A 40 23.89 4.20 21.46
N VAL A 41 24.03 2.95 21.03
CA VAL A 41 22.97 1.93 21.04
C VAL A 41 23.21 0.93 22.18
N GLY A 42 22.13 0.30 22.65
CA GLY A 42 22.17 -0.66 23.76
C GLY A 42 22.90 -1.96 23.44
N TYR A 43 22.96 -2.36 22.18
CA TYR A 43 23.66 -3.57 21.72
C TYR A 43 24.00 -3.50 20.23
N VAL A 44 24.86 -4.42 19.77
CA VAL A 44 25.25 -4.51 18.37
C VAL A 44 24.05 -4.94 17.52
N ILE A 45 23.70 -4.12 16.54
CA ILE A 45 22.69 -4.45 15.55
C ILE A 45 23.37 -5.34 14.51
N ASN A 46 23.15 -6.65 14.60
CA ASN A 46 23.63 -7.60 13.61
C ASN A 46 22.52 -7.91 12.60
N PRO A 47 22.64 -7.48 11.33
CA PRO A 47 21.65 -7.84 10.32
C PRO A 47 21.66 -9.36 10.11
N SER A 48 20.51 -10.01 10.33
CA SER A 48 20.34 -11.41 9.94
C SER A 48 20.53 -11.54 8.43
N ASN A 49 21.38 -12.48 8.02
CA ASN A 49 21.48 -12.93 6.63
C ASN A 49 20.49 -14.06 6.33
N GLU A 50 19.70 -14.48 7.33
CA GLU A 50 18.65 -15.47 7.13
C GLU A 50 17.48 -14.85 6.35
N THR A 51 16.89 -15.70 5.51
CA THR A 51 15.70 -15.40 4.73
C THR A 51 14.45 -15.91 5.45
N LEU A 52 13.28 -15.38 5.11
CA LEU A 52 12.01 -15.85 5.68
C LEU A 52 11.83 -17.36 5.48
N GLY A 53 12.07 -17.88 4.28
CA GLY A 53 11.97 -19.31 4.01
C GLY A 53 12.93 -20.14 4.87
N SER A 54 14.22 -19.77 4.92
CA SER A 54 15.20 -20.50 5.75
C SER A 54 14.90 -20.46 7.25
N THR A 55 14.39 -19.33 7.74
CA THR A 55 14.04 -19.16 9.16
C THR A 55 12.80 -19.98 9.51
N LEU A 56 11.76 -19.97 8.68
CA LEU A 56 10.56 -20.80 8.90
C LEU A 56 10.89 -22.30 8.82
N HIS A 57 11.74 -22.72 7.87
CA HIS A 57 12.19 -24.10 7.80
C HIS A 57 12.86 -24.57 9.10
N LYS A 58 13.71 -23.71 9.68
CA LYS A 58 14.33 -23.96 10.99
C LYS A 58 13.28 -23.99 12.11
N TYR A 59 12.35 -23.05 12.13
CA TYR A 59 11.33 -22.92 13.17
C TYR A 59 10.32 -24.07 13.17
N ALA A 60 10.05 -24.70 12.03
CA ALA A 60 9.19 -25.88 11.94
C ALA A 60 9.68 -27.06 12.82
N ALA A 61 10.98 -27.11 13.13
CA ALA A 61 11.60 -28.10 14.02
C ALA A 61 12.11 -27.52 15.36
N ASP A 62 12.02 -26.20 15.55
CA ASP A 62 12.47 -25.52 16.77
C ASP A 62 11.27 -25.08 17.61
N PHE A 63 10.85 -25.96 18.52
CA PHE A 63 9.73 -25.72 19.44
C PHE A 63 9.95 -24.56 20.42
N SER A 64 11.16 -24.01 20.51
CA SER A 64 11.44 -22.82 21.31
C SER A 64 11.24 -21.51 20.54
N SER A 65 10.99 -21.58 19.23
CA SER A 65 10.79 -20.40 18.37
C SER A 65 9.54 -19.60 18.70
N GLY A 66 8.52 -20.25 19.26
CA GLY A 66 7.20 -19.65 19.48
C GLY A 66 6.34 -19.53 18.21
N LEU A 67 6.83 -20.02 17.07
CA LEU A 67 6.18 -19.92 15.74
C LEU A 67 6.23 -21.26 14.97
N THR A 68 6.39 -22.36 15.69
CA THR A 68 6.56 -23.71 15.13
C THR A 68 5.37 -24.14 14.29
N VAL A 69 4.14 -23.92 14.76
CA VAL A 69 2.92 -24.32 14.07
C VAL A 69 2.79 -23.58 12.75
N MET A 70 2.80 -22.24 12.76
CA MET A 70 2.75 -21.44 11.53
C MET A 70 3.87 -21.81 10.55
N SER A 71 5.08 -22.07 11.06
CA SER A 71 6.20 -22.50 10.22
C SER A 71 5.91 -23.82 9.49
N LYS A 72 5.38 -24.84 10.19
CA LYS A 72 4.94 -26.10 9.57
C LYS A 72 3.85 -25.88 8.50
N LEU A 73 2.90 -24.97 8.74
CA LEU A 73 1.82 -24.68 7.77
C LEU A 73 2.37 -24.04 6.49
N VAL A 74 3.30 -23.10 6.61
CA VAL A 74 3.96 -22.45 5.46
C VAL A 74 4.76 -23.47 4.64
N GLU A 75 5.44 -24.41 5.30
CA GLU A 75 6.14 -25.50 4.61
C GLU A 75 5.18 -26.45 3.88
N ALA A 76 4.07 -26.84 4.53
CA ALA A 76 3.05 -27.68 3.94
C ALA A 76 2.47 -27.04 2.65
N CYS A 77 2.26 -25.72 2.67
CA CYS A 77 1.81 -24.95 1.51
C CYS A 77 2.88 -24.78 0.41
N GLY A 78 4.11 -25.28 0.61
CA GLY A 78 5.18 -25.26 -0.40
C GLY A 78 5.79 -23.89 -0.67
N LEU A 79 5.74 -22.97 0.29
CA LEU A 79 6.13 -21.57 0.09
C LEU A 79 7.63 -21.29 0.37
N THR A 80 8.35 -22.23 0.98
CA THR A 80 9.74 -22.05 1.46
C THR A 80 10.69 -21.47 0.42
N ASP A 81 10.70 -22.02 -0.81
CA ASP A 81 11.59 -21.54 -1.88
C ASP A 81 11.27 -20.11 -2.30
N THR A 82 9.97 -19.78 -2.40
CA THR A 82 9.51 -18.43 -2.72
C THR A 82 9.98 -17.44 -1.66
N LEU A 83 9.78 -17.79 -0.37
CA LEU A 83 10.14 -16.95 0.78
C LEU A 83 11.66 -16.89 1.03
N THR A 84 12.48 -17.64 0.29
CA THR A 84 13.95 -17.58 0.34
C THR A 84 14.54 -16.58 -0.66
N ARG A 85 13.76 -16.10 -1.63
CA ARG A 85 14.24 -15.18 -2.66
C ARG A 85 14.59 -13.81 -2.06
N VAL A 86 15.76 -13.27 -2.39
CA VAL A 86 16.24 -11.97 -1.86
C VAL A 86 16.20 -10.86 -2.91
N ARG A 87 16.60 -11.17 -4.14
CA ARG A 87 16.64 -10.22 -5.26
C ARG A 87 16.64 -10.92 -6.61
N ASP A 88 16.36 -10.17 -7.66
CA ASP A 88 16.38 -10.63 -9.04
C ASP A 88 17.81 -10.64 -9.59
N GLU A 89 18.48 -11.79 -9.58
CA GLU A 89 19.87 -11.92 -10.05
C GLU A 89 20.05 -11.58 -11.55
N ARG A 90 18.98 -11.69 -12.34
CA ARG A 90 19.01 -11.26 -13.76
C ARG A 90 19.11 -9.74 -13.83
N TYR A 91 18.31 -9.02 -13.04
CA TYR A 91 18.40 -7.56 -12.90
C TYR A 91 19.78 -7.12 -12.42
N GLU A 92 20.31 -7.78 -11.39
CA GLU A 92 21.64 -7.48 -10.83
C GLU A 92 22.76 -7.62 -11.87
N THR A 93 22.67 -8.64 -12.73
CA THR A 93 23.62 -8.85 -13.83
C THR A 93 23.50 -7.75 -14.89
N LEU A 94 22.28 -7.39 -15.27
CA LEU A 94 22.02 -6.30 -16.22
C LEU A 94 22.54 -4.95 -15.70
N TYR A 95 22.38 -4.68 -14.41
CA TYR A 95 22.82 -3.44 -13.77
C TYR A 95 24.35 -3.35 -13.72
N LYS A 96 25.03 -4.40 -13.22
CA LYS A 96 26.50 -4.46 -13.14
C LYS A 96 27.19 -4.36 -14.50
N ASN A 97 26.53 -4.85 -15.55
CA ASN A 97 27.05 -4.76 -16.92
C ASN A 97 26.78 -3.41 -17.59
N GLY A 98 26.17 -2.44 -16.90
CA GLY A 98 25.89 -1.10 -17.45
C GLY A 98 24.88 -1.11 -18.60
N THR A 99 23.92 -2.04 -18.60
CA THR A 99 22.98 -2.21 -19.72
C THR A 99 21.74 -1.31 -19.66
N PHE A 100 21.57 -0.60 -18.54
CA PHE A 100 20.54 0.42 -18.38
C PHE A 100 21.07 1.75 -18.90
N PRO A 101 20.30 2.48 -19.73
CA PRO A 101 20.74 3.76 -20.25
C PRO A 101 20.80 4.80 -19.12
N ASP A 102 21.79 5.69 -19.19
CA ASP A 102 21.76 6.93 -18.42
C ASP A 102 20.55 7.76 -18.87
N PHE A 103 19.67 8.09 -17.94
CA PHE A 103 18.52 8.93 -18.23
C PHE A 103 18.74 10.34 -17.71
N HIS A 104 18.89 11.29 -18.63
CA HIS A 104 18.92 12.72 -18.33
C HIS A 104 17.53 13.30 -18.47
N TRP A 105 16.95 13.75 -17.37
CA TRP A 105 15.62 14.35 -17.37
C TRP A 105 15.71 15.84 -17.69
N ASN A 106 15.20 16.21 -18.87
CA ASN A 106 15.29 17.58 -19.39
C ASN A 106 14.59 18.62 -18.51
N LEU A 107 13.43 18.29 -17.91
CA LEU A 107 12.67 19.25 -17.11
C LEU A 107 13.47 19.74 -15.89
N LEU A 108 14.25 18.84 -15.27
CA LEU A 108 15.05 19.14 -14.09
C LEU A 108 16.53 19.35 -14.38
N ASN A 109 16.94 19.17 -15.65
CA ASN A 109 18.33 19.22 -16.08
C ASN A 109 19.24 18.39 -15.14
N ALA A 110 18.83 17.14 -14.90
CA ALA A 110 19.47 16.25 -13.94
C ALA A 110 19.47 14.80 -14.44
N GLU A 111 20.51 14.06 -14.06
CA GLU A 111 20.53 12.60 -14.21
C GLU A 111 19.60 11.96 -13.18
N VAL A 112 18.80 10.99 -13.63
CA VAL A 112 17.93 10.20 -12.78
C VAL A 112 18.36 8.74 -12.93
N PRO A 113 18.88 8.12 -11.86
CA PRO A 113 19.44 6.78 -11.96
C PRO A 113 18.35 5.71 -12.06
N ALA A 114 18.70 4.59 -12.68
CA ALA A 114 17.96 3.35 -12.49
C ALA A 114 18.17 2.81 -11.07
N PRO A 115 17.21 2.08 -10.48
CA PRO A 115 17.41 1.42 -9.20
C PRO A 115 18.62 0.49 -9.21
N GLU A 116 19.45 0.50 -8.17
CA GLU A 116 20.61 -0.40 -8.09
C GLU A 116 20.19 -1.87 -7.98
N HIS A 117 19.04 -2.12 -7.34
CA HIS A 117 18.56 -3.46 -7.05
C HIS A 117 17.09 -3.63 -7.43
N ARG A 118 16.71 -4.88 -7.65
CA ARG A 118 15.32 -5.33 -7.66
C ARG A 118 15.15 -6.43 -6.61
N LYS A 119 14.84 -6.01 -5.38
CA LYS A 119 14.68 -6.92 -4.23
C LYS A 119 13.31 -7.59 -4.18
N PHE A 120 13.30 -8.82 -3.67
CA PHE A 120 12.10 -9.49 -3.16
C PHE A 120 12.02 -9.27 -1.66
N GLY A 121 10.82 -9.05 -1.15
CA GLY A 121 10.56 -8.89 0.26
C GLY A 121 9.25 -9.54 0.66
N PHE A 122 9.09 -9.85 1.94
CA PHE A 122 7.92 -10.54 2.46
C PHE A 122 7.54 -10.02 3.85
N THR A 123 6.25 -10.03 4.17
CA THR A 123 5.76 -9.80 5.52
C THR A 123 4.84 -10.94 5.90
N LEU A 124 5.09 -11.56 7.05
CA LEU A 124 4.27 -12.63 7.61
C LEU A 124 3.64 -12.12 8.91
N PHE A 125 2.32 -12.20 9.01
CA PHE A 125 1.60 -12.05 10.28
C PHE A 125 1.35 -13.46 10.82
N ALA A 126 2.10 -13.88 11.84
CA ALA A 126 2.13 -15.27 12.28
C ALA A 126 1.46 -15.45 13.66
N GLU A 127 0.43 -16.27 13.73
CA GLU A 127 -0.12 -16.71 15.00
C GLU A 127 0.95 -17.41 15.83
N THR A 128 1.01 -17.07 17.11
CA THR A 128 1.96 -17.70 18.04
C THR A 128 1.59 -19.15 18.32
N ASP A 129 2.61 -19.95 18.68
CA ASP A 129 2.37 -21.31 19.18
C ASP A 129 1.43 -21.31 20.38
N GLU A 130 1.49 -20.30 21.25
CA GLU A 130 0.59 -20.16 22.41
C GLU A 130 -0.89 -20.03 22.00
N PHE A 131 -1.17 -19.30 20.91
CA PHE A 131 -2.52 -19.22 20.35
C PHE A 131 -2.99 -20.62 19.91
N TRP A 132 -2.18 -21.32 19.11
CA TRP A 132 -2.53 -22.65 18.61
C TRP A 132 -2.68 -23.70 19.71
N GLU A 133 -1.80 -23.68 20.71
CA GLU A 133 -1.87 -24.60 21.87
C GLU A 133 -3.17 -24.39 22.66
N THR A 134 -3.58 -23.13 22.81
CA THR A 134 -4.82 -22.77 23.50
C THR A 134 -6.05 -23.19 22.71
N GLU A 135 -6.11 -22.85 21.42
CA GLU A 135 -7.27 -23.12 20.57
C GLU A 135 -7.48 -24.62 20.30
N LEU A 136 -6.39 -25.37 20.12
CA LEU A 136 -6.46 -26.81 19.84
C LEU A 136 -6.41 -27.67 21.10
N GLY A 137 -6.04 -27.11 22.25
CA GLY A 137 -5.88 -27.85 23.51
C GLY A 137 -4.79 -28.93 23.43
N LYS A 138 -3.75 -28.70 22.61
CA LYS A 138 -2.66 -29.63 22.30
C LYS A 138 -1.31 -28.95 22.48
N ASP A 139 -0.27 -29.70 22.85
CA ASP A 139 1.10 -29.18 22.83
C ASP A 139 1.55 -28.96 21.38
N ARG A 140 2.29 -27.87 21.09
CA ARG A 140 2.78 -27.53 19.74
C ARG A 140 3.55 -28.65 19.03
N ARG A 141 4.13 -29.58 19.79
CA ARG A 141 4.83 -30.76 19.25
C ARG A 141 3.89 -31.77 18.62
N GLU A 142 2.65 -31.82 19.11
CA GLU A 142 1.62 -32.78 18.70
C GLU A 142 0.64 -32.19 17.68
N ILE A 143 0.60 -30.85 17.53
CA ILE A 143 -0.24 -30.18 16.53
C ILE A 143 0.22 -30.57 15.11
N THR A 144 -0.71 -31.15 14.37
CA THR A 144 -0.55 -31.55 12.97
C THR A 144 -1.10 -30.49 12.00
N ILE A 145 -0.88 -30.67 10.70
CA ILE A 145 -1.43 -29.78 9.67
C ILE A 145 -2.95 -29.95 9.59
N GLU A 146 -3.40 -31.20 9.70
CA GLU A 146 -4.80 -31.61 9.67
C GLU A 146 -5.57 -30.97 10.84
N ASP A 147 -4.98 -30.91 12.04
CA ASP A 147 -5.59 -30.24 13.20
C ASP A 147 -5.93 -28.77 12.92
N VAL A 148 -5.01 -28.05 12.28
CA VAL A 148 -5.23 -26.65 11.91
C VAL A 148 -6.25 -26.54 10.80
N MET A 149 -6.18 -27.40 9.76
CA MET A 149 -7.15 -27.38 8.66
C MET A 149 -8.58 -27.64 9.16
N ASP A 150 -8.77 -28.62 10.04
CA ASP A 150 -10.07 -28.92 10.67
C ASP A 150 -10.57 -27.75 11.51
N TRP A 151 -9.68 -27.09 12.26
CA TRP A 151 -10.04 -25.88 13.01
C TRP A 151 -10.46 -24.75 12.07
N VAL A 152 -9.70 -24.45 11.01
CA VAL A 152 -10.04 -23.43 10.02
C VAL A 152 -11.39 -23.72 9.35
N ASP A 153 -11.68 -24.99 9.06
CA ASP A 153 -12.97 -25.40 8.50
C ASP A 153 -14.11 -25.16 9.50
N SER A 154 -13.90 -25.52 10.76
CA SER A 154 -14.89 -25.32 11.82
C SER A 154 -15.25 -23.85 12.06
N GLN A 155 -14.31 -22.93 11.78
CA GLN A 155 -14.56 -21.49 11.82
C GLN A 155 -15.39 -20.98 10.63
N GLY A 156 -15.53 -21.78 9.57
CA GLY A 156 -16.26 -21.40 8.36
C GLY A 156 -15.61 -20.26 7.58
N PHE A 157 -14.29 -20.06 7.72
CA PHE A 157 -13.58 -18.95 7.08
C PHE A 157 -13.59 -19.01 5.56
N TYR A 158 -13.47 -20.21 4.99
CA TYR A 158 -13.45 -20.45 3.55
C TYR A 158 -14.36 -21.64 3.19
N PRO A 159 -15.69 -21.44 3.11
CA PRO A 159 -16.64 -22.53 2.90
C PRO A 159 -16.44 -23.27 1.56
N ASP A 160 -15.90 -22.59 0.55
CA ASP A 160 -15.63 -23.15 -0.78
C ASP A 160 -14.20 -23.69 -0.95
N GLY A 161 -13.39 -23.71 0.12
CA GLY A 161 -12.02 -24.21 0.08
C GLY A 161 -11.96 -25.73 -0.14
N VAL A 162 -11.01 -26.19 -0.95
CA VAL A 162 -10.77 -27.63 -1.18
C VAL A 162 -10.15 -28.23 0.08
N LYS A 163 -10.67 -29.38 0.54
CA LYS A 163 -10.28 -30.04 1.79
C LYS A 163 -9.61 -31.37 1.49
N ASP A 164 -8.37 -31.31 1.03
CA ASP A 164 -7.53 -32.47 0.74
C ASP A 164 -6.10 -32.25 1.26
N GLU A 165 -5.25 -33.26 1.06
CA GLU A 165 -3.84 -33.23 1.49
C GLU A 165 -2.93 -32.47 0.50
N ASP A 166 -3.46 -31.98 -0.63
CA ASP A 166 -2.68 -31.16 -1.58
C ASP A 166 -2.66 -29.69 -1.12
N TYR A 167 -1.98 -29.43 0.00
CA TYR A 167 -1.85 -28.11 0.61
C TYR A 167 -1.18 -27.05 -0.29
N LYS A 168 -0.54 -27.47 -1.39
CA LYS A 168 0.07 -26.58 -2.38
C LYS A 168 -0.94 -26.05 -3.40
N ASN A 169 -2.10 -26.71 -3.53
CA ASN A 169 -3.17 -26.25 -4.38
C ASN A 169 -3.67 -24.89 -3.88
N VAL A 170 -3.71 -23.90 -4.77
CA VAL A 170 -4.12 -22.52 -4.48
C VAL A 170 -5.59 -22.38 -4.05
N ASP A 171 -6.41 -23.40 -4.26
CA ASP A 171 -7.79 -23.45 -3.77
C ASP A 171 -7.96 -24.32 -2.51
N ASN A 172 -6.89 -24.97 -2.01
CA ASN A 172 -6.92 -25.74 -0.77
C ASN A 172 -7.15 -24.83 0.44
N LEU A 173 -8.02 -25.27 1.36
CA LEU A 173 -8.45 -24.54 2.55
C LEU A 173 -7.27 -23.98 3.37
N LEU A 174 -6.25 -24.82 3.60
CA LEU A 174 -5.06 -24.41 4.34
C LEU A 174 -4.26 -23.38 3.55
N ASN A 175 -4.07 -23.58 2.25
CA ASN A 175 -3.38 -22.62 1.39
C ASN A 175 -4.06 -21.25 1.43
N LEU A 176 -5.39 -21.23 1.30
CA LEU A 176 -6.20 -20.03 1.39
C LEU A 176 -6.01 -19.30 2.72
N PHE A 177 -5.93 -20.03 3.82
CA PHE A 177 -5.69 -19.47 5.14
C PHE A 177 -4.27 -18.92 5.29
N VAL A 178 -3.26 -19.74 5.02
CA VAL A 178 -1.84 -19.40 5.22
C VAL A 178 -1.41 -18.25 4.31
N THR A 179 -1.78 -18.25 3.02
CA THR A 179 -1.30 -17.20 2.12
C THR A 179 -1.96 -15.84 2.39
N TYR A 180 -3.10 -15.80 3.09
CA TYR A 180 -3.73 -14.56 3.54
C TYR A 180 -2.92 -13.84 4.63
N HIS A 181 -2.04 -14.56 5.33
CA HIS A 181 -1.12 -14.02 6.34
C HIS A 181 0.17 -13.45 5.75
N LEU A 182 0.37 -13.58 4.42
CA LEU A 182 1.60 -13.23 3.73
C LEU A 182 1.40 -12.10 2.73
N LEU A 183 2.27 -11.09 2.79
CA LEU A 183 2.38 -10.03 1.80
C LEU A 183 3.68 -10.17 0.98
N PRO A 184 3.66 -9.84 -0.33
CA PRO A 184 4.82 -9.92 -1.23
C PRO A 184 5.77 -8.71 -1.09
N GLU A 185 5.73 -8.03 0.05
CA GLU A 185 6.60 -6.91 0.36
C GLU A 185 7.04 -6.93 1.83
N ARG A 186 8.26 -6.46 2.07
CA ARG A 186 8.86 -6.34 3.40
C ARG A 186 8.49 -4.98 3.99
N ILE A 187 7.46 -4.96 4.83
CA ILE A 187 6.91 -3.74 5.43
C ILE A 187 7.54 -3.54 6.82
N PRO A 188 8.46 -2.58 6.99
CA PRO A 188 8.98 -2.25 8.32
C PRO A 188 7.91 -1.55 9.17
N VAL A 189 8.12 -1.56 10.49
CA VAL A 189 7.18 -1.01 11.49
C VAL A 189 6.74 0.42 11.16
N ASP A 190 7.68 1.28 10.77
CA ASP A 190 7.46 2.68 10.41
C ASP A 190 6.74 2.89 9.05
N LYS A 191 6.39 1.79 8.37
CA LYS A 191 5.66 1.77 7.11
C LYS A 191 4.39 0.91 7.15
N LEU A 192 4.02 0.35 8.30
CA LEU A 192 2.72 -0.32 8.48
C LEU A 192 1.57 0.65 8.20
N ALA A 193 1.67 1.88 8.72
CA ALA A 193 0.87 3.03 8.31
C ALA A 193 1.78 4.16 7.83
N LEU A 194 1.53 4.62 6.62
CA LEU A 194 2.33 5.64 5.94
C LEU A 194 1.82 7.05 6.24
N HIS A 195 2.05 7.51 7.48
CA HIS A 195 1.71 8.86 7.93
C HIS A 195 2.63 9.93 7.30
N TYR A 196 2.06 10.93 6.64
CA TYR A 196 2.83 12.04 6.05
C TYR A 196 2.02 13.34 5.90
N ASN A 197 1.07 13.36 4.97
CA ASN A 197 0.35 14.57 4.55
C ASN A 197 -1.17 14.39 4.59
N GLU A 198 -1.65 13.55 5.49
CA GLU A 198 -3.02 13.57 5.93
C GLU A 198 -3.32 14.87 6.72
N LYS A 199 -4.55 15.35 6.62
CA LYS A 199 -4.99 16.66 7.11
C LYS A 199 -4.66 16.87 8.59
N GLY A 200 -3.74 17.79 8.85
CA GLY A 200 -3.31 18.20 10.18
C GLY A 200 -2.11 17.43 10.74
N TYR A 201 -1.74 16.29 10.17
CA TYR A 201 -0.65 15.48 10.70
C TYR A 201 0.71 16.12 10.45
N ASN A 202 1.55 16.17 11.48
CA ASN A 202 2.87 16.76 11.37
C ASN A 202 3.94 15.88 12.02
N TYR A 203 4.61 15.07 11.20
CA TYR A 203 5.72 14.20 11.62
C TYR A 203 6.93 14.94 12.22
N ARG A 204 7.01 16.28 12.06
CA ARG A 204 8.11 17.10 12.61
C ARG A 204 7.90 17.46 14.08
N LEU A 205 6.71 17.19 14.63
CA LEU A 205 6.42 17.42 16.05
C LEU A 205 7.06 16.33 16.91
N LYS A 206 7.61 16.73 18.07
CA LYS A 206 8.24 15.80 19.04
C LYS A 206 7.30 14.65 19.46
N ASN A 207 6.00 14.95 19.57
CA ASN A 207 4.95 14.00 19.90
C ASN A 207 3.94 13.95 18.74
N ALA A 208 4.43 13.75 17.51
CA ALA A 208 3.56 13.55 16.36
C ALA A 208 2.61 12.39 16.64
N ALA A 209 1.32 12.67 16.54
CA ALA A 209 0.26 11.69 16.68
C ALA A 209 -0.59 11.74 15.40
N PRO A 210 -1.19 10.61 14.98
CA PRO A 210 -2.18 10.62 13.91
C PRO A 210 -3.22 11.73 14.14
N THR A 211 -3.73 12.31 13.08
CA THR A 211 -4.77 13.36 13.19
C THR A 211 -6.08 12.89 12.59
N ILE A 212 -5.99 12.17 11.47
CA ILE A 212 -7.08 11.38 10.93
C ILE A 212 -6.54 9.96 10.67
N PRO A 213 -7.42 8.96 10.53
CA PRO A 213 -6.96 7.60 10.28
C PRO A 213 -6.20 7.46 8.96
N VAL A 214 -5.17 6.62 8.96
CA VAL A 214 -4.40 6.22 7.77
C VAL A 214 -4.64 4.75 7.51
N TRP A 215 -4.74 4.38 6.23
CA TRP A 215 -4.89 3.00 5.83
C TRP A 215 -4.19 2.68 4.52
N ALA A 216 -3.90 1.39 4.37
CA ALA A 216 -3.37 0.79 3.17
C ALA A 216 -4.10 -0.53 2.90
N HIS A 217 -4.22 -0.89 1.63
CA HIS A 217 -4.82 -2.15 1.19
C HIS A 217 -3.79 -2.92 0.37
N TYR A 218 -3.38 -4.06 0.90
CA TYR A 218 -2.37 -4.91 0.27
C TYR A 218 -3.01 -6.11 -0.40
N VAL A 219 -2.37 -6.58 -1.47
CA VAL A 219 -2.74 -7.85 -2.11
C VAL A 219 -1.91 -8.96 -1.48
N THR A 220 -2.57 -9.92 -0.83
CA THR A 220 -1.90 -11.06 -0.19
C THR A 220 -1.31 -12.03 -1.20
N MET A 221 -0.39 -12.88 -0.75
CA MET A 221 0.13 -14.00 -1.54
C MET A 221 -0.96 -15.05 -1.83
N GLY A 222 -0.68 -15.98 -2.76
CA GLY A 222 -1.60 -17.03 -3.16
C GLY A 222 -2.77 -16.49 -3.97
N LYS A 223 -4.00 -16.87 -3.61
CA LYS A 223 -5.22 -16.31 -4.23
C LYS A 223 -5.33 -14.83 -3.91
N ARG A 224 -5.49 -13.99 -4.94
CA ARG A 224 -5.48 -12.53 -4.82
C ARG A 224 -6.62 -12.04 -3.92
N ARG A 225 -6.29 -11.53 -2.75
CA ARG A 225 -7.24 -11.00 -1.75
C ARG A 225 -6.70 -9.72 -1.14
N LEU A 226 -7.61 -8.95 -0.53
CA LEU A 226 -7.26 -7.69 0.11
C LEU A 226 -7.05 -7.88 1.60
N LEU A 227 -5.93 -7.39 2.11
CA LEU A 227 -5.66 -7.21 3.54
C LEU A 227 -5.57 -5.72 3.82
N ARG A 228 -6.28 -5.23 4.83
CA ARG A 228 -6.21 -3.83 5.24
C ARG A 228 -5.27 -3.67 6.42
N ILE A 229 -4.39 -2.67 6.37
CA ILE A 229 -3.72 -2.13 7.56
C ILE A 229 -4.32 -0.76 7.86
N TRP A 230 -4.62 -0.50 9.13
CA TRP A 230 -5.31 0.69 9.61
C TRP A 230 -4.65 1.22 10.89
N GLU A 231 -4.44 2.53 10.97
CA GLU A 231 -3.97 3.20 12.19
C GLU A 231 -4.71 4.53 12.40
N SER A 232 -5.11 4.80 13.63
CA SER A 232 -5.76 6.03 14.07
C SER A 232 -5.32 6.39 15.49
N VAL A 233 -5.76 7.55 16.00
CA VAL A 233 -5.54 7.91 17.41
C VAL A 233 -6.27 6.92 18.33
N GLU A 234 -7.48 6.53 17.95
CA GLU A 234 -8.37 5.66 18.72
C GLU A 234 -7.90 4.21 18.72
N SER A 235 -7.29 3.72 17.64
CA SER A 235 -6.73 2.37 17.58
C SER A 235 -5.48 2.25 18.45
N GLY A 236 -4.72 3.36 18.62
CA GLY A 236 -3.53 3.41 19.45
C GLY A 236 -2.33 2.63 18.89
N GLY A 237 -2.37 2.29 17.61
CA GLY A 237 -1.37 1.52 16.87
C GLY A 237 -1.99 0.85 15.62
N PRO A 238 -1.19 0.13 14.83
CA PRO A 238 -1.65 -0.49 13.59
C PRO A 238 -2.47 -1.78 13.83
N TYR A 239 -3.53 -1.95 13.04
CA TYR A 239 -4.42 -3.12 13.04
C TYR A 239 -4.61 -3.70 11.64
N LEU A 240 -4.74 -5.01 11.57
CA LEU A 240 -5.17 -5.76 10.40
C LEU A 240 -6.70 -5.82 10.36
N ASN A 241 -7.31 -5.56 9.19
CA ASN A 241 -8.76 -5.72 8.96
C ASN A 241 -9.66 -5.04 10.00
N ARG A 242 -9.28 -3.83 10.46
CA ARG A 242 -10.13 -2.99 11.30
C ARG A 242 -11.10 -2.17 10.43
N PHE A 243 -12.36 -2.09 10.83
CA PHE A 243 -13.44 -1.42 10.08
C PHE A 243 -14.30 -0.51 10.98
N PRO A 244 -13.73 0.56 11.55
CA PRO A 244 -14.49 1.42 12.44
C PRO A 244 -15.51 2.24 11.64
N LYS A 245 -16.58 2.69 12.30
CA LYS A 245 -17.44 3.74 11.74
C LYS A 245 -16.80 5.09 12.03
N LEU A 246 -16.74 5.95 11.01
CA LEU A 246 -16.07 7.24 11.07
C LEU A 246 -17.06 8.38 11.22
N ASN A 247 -16.61 9.48 11.82
CA ASN A 247 -17.26 10.78 11.69
C ASN A 247 -16.87 11.38 10.32
N ASN A 248 -17.42 10.85 9.23
CA ASN A 248 -17.04 11.18 7.85
C ASN A 248 -17.99 12.17 7.13
N GLY A 249 -18.88 12.83 7.87
CA GLY A 249 -19.67 13.94 7.35
C GLY A 249 -18.82 15.12 6.86
N ARG A 250 -19.43 16.01 6.07
CA ARG A 250 -18.76 17.16 5.43
C ARG A 250 -18.11 18.14 6.41
N ARG A 251 -18.63 18.23 7.64
CA ARG A 251 -18.13 19.09 8.73
C ARG A 251 -17.56 18.33 9.91
N GLU A 252 -17.40 17.03 9.77
CA GLU A 252 -16.89 16.19 10.84
C GLU A 252 -15.35 16.15 10.81
N ASP A 253 -14.74 15.32 11.63
CA ASP A 253 -13.29 15.31 11.87
C ASP A 253 -12.61 14.02 11.39
N TYR A 254 -13.38 13.08 10.83
CA TYR A 254 -12.92 11.79 10.31
C TYR A 254 -12.32 10.85 11.36
N HIS A 255 -12.49 11.16 12.65
CA HIS A 255 -12.11 10.26 13.74
C HIS A 255 -13.01 9.01 13.80
N GLU A 256 -12.52 7.96 14.46
CA GLU A 256 -13.36 6.79 14.75
C GLU A 256 -14.47 7.17 15.74
N ARG A 257 -15.72 7.00 15.30
CA ARG A 257 -16.90 7.20 16.16
C ARG A 257 -17.15 6.00 17.06
N GLU A 258 -17.10 4.82 16.47
CA GLU A 258 -17.31 3.54 17.15
C GLU A 258 -16.66 2.41 16.36
N CYS A 259 -16.24 1.36 17.06
CA CYS A 259 -15.76 0.13 16.45
C CYS A 259 -16.32 -1.06 17.23
N SER A 260 -17.19 -1.85 16.60
CA SER A 260 -17.77 -3.05 17.20
C SER A 260 -16.76 -4.19 17.27
N GLU A 261 -16.98 -5.18 18.13
CA GLU A 261 -16.12 -6.37 18.23
C GLU A 261 -15.90 -7.09 16.89
N ALA A 262 -16.93 -7.21 16.05
CA ALA A 262 -16.78 -7.82 14.71
C ALA A 262 -15.83 -7.04 13.78
N ASN A 263 -15.68 -5.73 14.02
CA ASN A 263 -14.91 -4.80 13.20
C ASN A 263 -13.57 -4.41 13.85
N LYS A 264 -13.23 -4.97 15.02
CA LYS A 264 -12.09 -4.55 15.84
C LYS A 264 -10.74 -4.76 15.14
N GLY A 265 -10.67 -5.76 14.25
CA GLY A 265 -9.44 -6.19 13.57
C GLY A 265 -8.47 -6.92 14.49
N VAL A 266 -7.29 -7.27 13.98
CA VAL A 266 -6.21 -7.89 14.76
C VAL A 266 -5.12 -6.86 15.00
N VAL A 267 -4.77 -6.62 16.26
CA VAL A 267 -3.69 -5.68 16.62
C VAL A 267 -2.34 -6.20 16.16
N ILE A 268 -1.50 -5.31 15.62
CA ILE A 268 -0.09 -5.60 15.38
C ILE A 268 0.68 -4.99 16.54
N ASN A 269 1.22 -5.82 17.44
CA ASN A 269 2.07 -5.30 18.51
C ASN A 269 3.39 -4.81 17.88
N THR A 270 3.74 -3.54 18.12
CA THR A 270 4.97 -2.91 17.63
C THR A 270 5.89 -2.43 18.75
N ASP A 271 5.59 -2.76 20.01
CA ASP A 271 6.40 -2.40 21.16
C ASP A 271 7.61 -3.36 21.37
N GLU A 272 8.37 -3.14 22.42
CA GLU A 272 9.56 -3.92 22.77
C GLU A 272 9.28 -5.39 23.13
N THR A 273 8.02 -5.75 23.41
CA THR A 273 7.56 -7.12 23.71
C THR A 273 7.01 -7.84 22.48
N SER A 274 6.92 -7.15 21.33
CA SER A 274 6.28 -7.63 20.09
C SER A 274 6.86 -8.92 19.49
N GLY A 275 8.09 -9.31 19.85
CA GLY A 275 8.74 -10.50 19.28
C GLY A 275 8.98 -10.42 17.78
N ILE A 276 8.95 -9.23 17.16
CA ILE A 276 9.11 -9.04 15.71
C ILE A 276 10.46 -9.60 15.24
N VAL A 277 10.42 -10.49 14.24
CA VAL A 277 11.62 -11.08 13.65
C VAL A 277 11.96 -10.34 12.36
N LYS A 278 13.16 -9.76 12.29
CA LYS A 278 13.64 -9.00 11.11
C LYS A 278 14.70 -9.76 10.33
N LEU A 279 14.35 -10.14 9.11
CA LEU A 279 15.15 -10.96 8.20
C LEU A 279 15.61 -10.13 6.99
N ILE A 280 16.53 -10.69 6.18
CA ILE A 280 17.13 -9.96 5.05
C ILE A 280 16.08 -9.61 3.98
N ASN A 281 15.14 -10.52 3.74
CA ASN A 281 14.07 -10.40 2.75
C ASN A 281 12.68 -10.45 3.41
N GLY A 282 12.56 -10.38 4.73
CA GLY A 282 11.24 -10.39 5.33
C GLY A 282 11.15 -9.91 6.77
N ILE A 283 9.92 -9.74 7.24
CA ILE A 283 9.61 -9.43 8.64
C ILE A 283 8.47 -10.35 9.09
N ILE A 284 8.60 -10.94 10.27
CA ILE A 284 7.53 -11.69 10.93
C ILE A 284 6.98 -10.82 12.06
N TYR A 285 5.67 -10.59 12.02
CA TYR A 285 4.89 -9.96 13.07
C TYR A 285 4.09 -11.04 13.80
N PRO A 286 4.46 -11.43 15.03
CA PRO A 286 3.63 -12.29 15.85
C PRO A 286 2.25 -11.65 16.10
N ILE A 287 1.19 -12.44 15.94
CA ILE A 287 -0.19 -12.06 16.25
C ILE A 287 -0.81 -13.10 17.20
N HIS A 288 -1.81 -12.68 17.97
CA HIS A 288 -2.46 -13.53 18.99
C HIS A 288 -3.90 -13.90 18.65
N GLU A 289 -4.37 -13.46 17.48
CA GLU A 289 -5.65 -13.82 16.89
C GLU A 289 -5.42 -14.01 15.38
N PRO A 290 -6.12 -14.94 14.72
CA PRO A 290 -5.89 -15.27 13.32
C PRO A 290 -6.54 -14.23 12.40
N ILE A 291 -6.02 -14.07 11.18
CA ILE A 291 -6.68 -13.28 10.13
C ILE A 291 -7.23 -14.17 9.02
N ALA A 292 -8.44 -13.88 8.57
CA ALA A 292 -9.06 -14.61 7.47
C ALA A 292 -9.85 -13.69 6.55
N TYR A 293 -9.92 -14.03 5.26
CA TYR A 293 -10.69 -13.29 4.28
C TYR A 293 -12.15 -13.71 4.26
N THR A 294 -12.81 -13.59 5.41
CA THR A 294 -14.18 -14.03 5.63
C THR A 294 -15.19 -13.21 4.83
N GLU A 295 -16.42 -13.72 4.73
CA GLU A 295 -17.52 -12.98 4.10
C GLU A 295 -17.79 -11.63 4.80
N HIS A 296 -17.59 -11.54 6.11
CA HIS A 296 -17.68 -10.28 6.85
C HIS A 296 -16.62 -9.27 6.37
N VAL A 297 -15.34 -9.66 6.31
CA VAL A 297 -14.24 -8.79 5.83
C VAL A 297 -14.52 -8.30 4.40
N ARG A 298 -14.98 -9.20 3.52
CA ARG A 298 -15.35 -8.86 2.14
C ARG A 298 -16.50 -7.84 2.08
N ASN A 299 -17.51 -7.99 2.94
CA ASN A 299 -18.64 -7.07 3.02
C ASN A 299 -18.20 -5.69 3.53
N GLU A 300 -17.34 -5.60 4.54
CA GLU A 300 -16.87 -4.31 5.05
C GLU A 300 -15.97 -3.60 4.03
N LEU A 301 -15.09 -4.33 3.34
CA LEU A 301 -14.31 -3.78 2.22
C LEU A 301 -15.19 -3.30 1.05
N ALA A 302 -16.32 -3.95 0.80
CA ALA A 302 -17.27 -3.58 -0.26
C ALA A 302 -18.15 -2.37 0.10
N LYS A 303 -18.07 -1.85 1.34
CA LYS A 303 -18.81 -0.67 1.80
C LYS A 303 -17.95 0.59 1.91
N VAL A 304 -16.71 0.54 1.45
CA VAL A 304 -15.78 1.67 1.51
C VAL A 304 -15.15 1.95 0.15
N ARG A 305 -14.68 3.18 -0.03
CA ARG A 305 -13.84 3.57 -1.16
C ARG A 305 -12.42 3.08 -0.90
N LEU A 306 -11.93 2.18 -1.73
CA LEU A 306 -10.55 1.67 -1.64
C LEU A 306 -9.63 2.60 -2.43
N ARG A 307 -8.90 3.48 -1.72
CA ARG A 307 -7.88 4.37 -2.28
C ARG A 307 -6.51 3.69 -2.16
N TYR A 308 -5.79 3.62 -3.27
CA TYR A 308 -4.44 3.07 -3.36
C TYR A 308 -3.52 4.15 -3.91
N ASP A 309 -2.40 4.36 -3.25
CA ASP A 309 -1.30 5.06 -3.89
C ASP A 309 -0.85 4.28 -5.14
N ALA A 310 -0.49 4.98 -6.23
CA ALA A 310 -0.07 4.30 -7.46
C ALA A 310 1.17 3.40 -7.25
N TRP A 311 2.05 3.75 -6.30
CA TRP A 311 3.22 2.97 -5.90
C TRP A 311 2.95 1.94 -4.81
N GLU A 312 1.82 2.02 -4.09
CA GLU A 312 1.33 0.94 -3.22
C GLU A 312 0.95 -0.31 -4.02
N LEU A 313 0.58 -0.14 -5.29
CA LEU A 313 0.29 -1.26 -6.20
C LEU A 313 1.57 -2.02 -6.66
N GLN A 314 2.76 -1.51 -6.33
CA GLN A 314 4.05 -2.01 -6.79
C GLN A 314 4.92 -2.47 -5.60
N PRO A 315 4.85 -3.76 -5.19
CA PRO A 315 5.64 -4.30 -4.08
C PRO A 315 7.14 -4.00 -4.17
N GLU A 316 7.70 -3.92 -5.39
CA GLU A 316 9.09 -3.57 -5.62
C GLU A 316 9.46 -2.18 -5.10
N ALA A 317 8.54 -1.21 -5.13
CA ALA A 317 8.79 0.13 -4.60
C ALA A 317 8.94 0.11 -3.06
N MET A 318 8.13 -0.69 -2.36
CA MET A 318 8.29 -0.91 -0.91
C MET A 318 9.58 -1.68 -0.61
N ASN A 319 9.83 -2.79 -1.31
CA ASN A 319 10.98 -3.68 -1.10
C ASN A 319 12.34 -3.01 -1.33
N ASN A 320 12.39 -2.00 -2.19
CA ASN A 320 13.60 -1.24 -2.49
C ASN A 320 13.63 0.14 -1.81
N ASP A 321 12.76 0.36 -0.81
CA ASP A 321 12.68 1.57 0.01
C ASP A 321 12.49 2.87 -0.79
N MET A 322 11.72 2.81 -1.87
CA MET A 322 11.49 3.93 -2.78
C MET A 322 10.32 4.84 -2.36
N ARG A 323 9.51 4.41 -1.38
CA ARG A 323 8.32 5.10 -0.87
C ARG A 323 8.65 6.17 0.17
N ILE A 324 7.98 7.32 0.10
CA ILE A 324 8.08 8.47 1.05
C ILE A 324 9.52 8.98 1.22
N MET A 325 10.28 9.00 0.13
CA MET A 325 11.63 9.57 0.14
C MET A 325 11.60 11.08 -0.09
N SER A 326 12.72 11.75 0.18
CA SER A 326 12.86 13.15 -0.21
C SER A 326 12.90 13.31 -1.73
N TYR A 327 12.59 14.51 -2.20
CA TYR A 327 12.57 14.86 -3.62
C TYR A 327 13.86 14.56 -4.40
N PHE A 328 14.99 14.43 -3.73
CA PHE A 328 16.27 14.11 -4.37
C PHE A 328 16.36 12.64 -4.81
N TRP A 329 15.49 11.78 -4.28
CA TRP A 329 15.46 10.35 -4.62
C TRP A 329 14.41 10.08 -5.68
N ARG A 330 14.87 9.91 -6.91
CA ARG A 330 14.03 9.67 -8.09
C ARG A 330 14.62 8.48 -8.83
N PHE A 331 13.76 7.74 -9.49
CA PHE A 331 14.17 6.52 -10.19
C PHE A 331 13.60 6.51 -11.59
N PHE A 332 14.45 6.20 -12.55
CA PHE A 332 14.07 5.91 -13.91
C PHE A 332 13.96 4.39 -14.10
N PHE A 333 12.94 3.94 -14.83
CA PHE A 333 12.76 2.52 -15.12
C PHE A 333 12.81 2.29 -16.62
N SER A 334 13.52 1.23 -17.02
CA SER A 334 13.72 0.92 -18.43
C SER A 334 12.41 0.65 -19.16
N SER A 335 12.29 1.21 -20.35
CA SER A 335 11.22 0.94 -21.31
C SER A 335 11.54 -0.25 -22.23
N ASP A 336 12.68 -0.93 -22.02
CA ASP A 336 13.05 -2.14 -22.73
C ASP A 336 12.15 -3.31 -22.24
N PRO A 337 11.44 -4.03 -23.11
CA PRO A 337 10.62 -5.18 -22.71
C PRO A 337 11.41 -6.26 -21.96
N ASP A 338 12.70 -6.40 -22.26
CA ASP A 338 13.56 -7.38 -21.58
C ASP A 338 14.11 -6.85 -20.24
N LYS A 339 13.83 -5.59 -19.87
CA LYS A 339 14.36 -4.95 -18.65
C LYS A 339 13.27 -4.31 -17.79
N GLN A 340 12.04 -4.80 -17.90
CA GLN A 340 10.93 -4.39 -17.04
C GLN A 340 11.27 -4.62 -15.56
N TYR A 341 10.86 -3.67 -14.72
CA TYR A 341 11.18 -3.67 -13.29
C TYR A 341 10.03 -4.15 -12.40
N PHE A 342 8.79 -3.98 -12.83
CA PHE A 342 7.60 -4.21 -12.01
C PHE A 342 6.79 -5.41 -12.50
N ASP A 343 6.27 -6.22 -11.57
CA ASP A 343 5.37 -7.33 -11.89
C ASP A 343 3.93 -6.84 -12.17
N ASN A 344 3.50 -5.77 -11.49
CA ASN A 344 2.15 -5.19 -11.61
C ASN A 344 2.06 -3.98 -12.54
N LEU A 345 3.13 -3.65 -13.26
CA LEU A 345 3.16 -2.55 -14.21
C LEU A 345 4.01 -2.93 -15.43
N THR A 346 3.55 -2.56 -16.62
CA THR A 346 4.27 -2.78 -17.88
C THR A 346 4.43 -1.47 -18.62
N VAL A 347 5.67 -1.16 -19.02
CA VAL A 347 5.98 -0.09 -19.96
C VAL A 347 5.91 -0.67 -21.37
N ASN A 348 4.85 -0.31 -22.11
CA ASN A 348 4.51 -0.94 -23.39
C ASN A 348 5.28 -0.37 -24.59
N SER A 349 5.92 0.79 -24.43
CA SER A 349 6.63 1.49 -25.51
C SER A 349 8.03 1.89 -25.08
N ARG A 350 9.04 1.59 -25.93
CA ARG A 350 10.43 2.02 -25.78
C ARG A 350 10.58 3.55 -25.75
N GLU A 351 9.58 4.28 -26.23
CA GLU A 351 9.55 5.75 -26.25
C GLU A 351 9.00 6.36 -24.97
N THR A 352 8.61 5.53 -23.99
CA THR A 352 8.18 5.97 -22.66
C THR A 352 9.39 6.24 -21.79
N ASN A 353 9.44 7.42 -21.18
CA ASN A 353 10.36 7.71 -20.08
C ASN A 353 9.59 7.55 -18.76
N PHE A 354 9.72 6.39 -18.12
CA PHE A 354 8.93 6.05 -16.93
C PHE A 354 9.73 6.32 -15.65
N MET A 355 9.13 7.02 -14.69
CA MET A 355 9.80 7.49 -13.49
C MET A 355 8.93 7.36 -12.24
N LEU A 356 9.61 7.15 -11.11
CA LEU A 356 9.08 7.41 -9.77
C LEU A 356 9.64 8.74 -9.30
N LEU A 357 8.74 9.68 -9.03
CA LEU A 357 9.08 10.98 -8.49
C LEU A 357 8.61 11.06 -7.04
N ASN A 358 9.59 11.13 -6.12
CA ASN A 358 9.31 11.49 -4.74
C ASN A 358 9.20 13.02 -4.61
N GLY A 359 8.34 13.48 -3.72
CA GLY A 359 7.96 14.88 -3.52
C GLY A 359 7.85 15.25 -2.04
N ARG A 360 8.32 14.40 -1.11
CA ARG A 360 8.30 14.72 0.33
C ARG A 360 8.97 16.06 0.59
N ASP A 361 8.22 16.93 1.27
CA ASP A 361 8.56 18.28 1.69
C ASP A 361 8.76 19.29 0.54
N GLN A 362 8.21 19.02 -0.65
CA GLN A 362 8.23 19.98 -1.77
C GLN A 362 7.01 20.90 -1.84
N GLY A 363 6.03 20.76 -0.93
CA GLY A 363 4.77 21.48 -1.01
C GLY A 363 3.85 20.98 -2.11
N TRP A 364 4.02 19.73 -2.56
CA TRP A 364 3.14 19.08 -3.50
C TRP A 364 2.10 18.25 -2.74
N PRO A 365 0.80 18.39 -3.04
CA PRO A 365 -0.23 17.65 -2.35
C PRO A 365 -0.46 16.27 -3.00
N ASN A 366 0.63 15.52 -3.20
CA ASN A 366 0.59 14.15 -3.71
C ASN A 366 0.33 13.21 -2.54
N TYR A 367 -0.56 12.24 -2.70
CA TYR A 367 -0.80 11.22 -1.69
C TYR A 367 0.51 10.51 -1.34
N GLN A 368 0.81 10.37 -0.05
CA GLN A 368 2.03 9.72 0.45
C GLN A 368 3.36 10.28 -0.12
N ALA A 369 3.33 11.48 -0.70
CA ALA A 369 4.46 12.22 -1.24
C ALA A 369 5.12 11.64 -2.51
N ASP A 370 4.56 10.64 -3.18
CA ASP A 370 5.13 10.12 -4.43
C ASP A 370 4.13 10.19 -5.60
N GLU A 371 4.62 10.18 -6.83
CA GLU A 371 3.76 10.18 -8.03
C GLU A 371 4.32 9.26 -9.12
N VAL A 372 3.42 8.62 -9.87
CA VAL A 372 3.77 7.96 -11.13
C VAL A 372 3.90 9.03 -12.21
N LEU A 373 5.08 9.09 -12.83
CA LEU A 373 5.39 10.06 -13.86
C LEU A 373 5.84 9.33 -15.13
N ALA A 374 5.24 9.68 -16.28
CA ALA A 374 5.72 9.21 -17.57
C ALA A 374 5.79 10.35 -18.59
N GLU A 375 6.88 10.40 -19.35
CA GLU A 375 7.10 11.35 -20.46
C GLU A 375 7.38 10.59 -21.77
N GLY A 376 7.59 11.34 -22.86
CA GLY A 376 7.79 10.79 -24.19
C GLY A 376 6.47 10.35 -24.82
N LEU A 377 6.55 9.38 -25.74
CA LEU A 377 5.34 8.77 -26.31
C LEU A 377 4.87 7.65 -25.38
N TYR A 378 4.48 8.05 -24.17
CA TYR A 378 4.24 7.13 -23.06
C TYR A 378 3.08 6.19 -23.33
N ASP A 379 3.28 4.95 -22.91
CA ASP A 379 2.31 3.88 -22.97
C ASP A 379 2.60 2.89 -21.84
N ILE A 380 1.77 2.92 -20.78
CA ILE A 380 1.94 2.06 -19.60
C ILE A 380 0.65 1.31 -19.28
N THR A 381 0.77 0.10 -18.75
CA THR A 381 -0.37 -0.71 -18.27
C THR A 381 -0.15 -1.11 -16.82
N ILE A 382 -1.11 -0.81 -15.95
CA ILE A 382 -1.14 -1.20 -14.54
C ILE A 382 -2.09 -2.39 -14.37
N THR A 383 -1.64 -3.42 -13.65
CA THR A 383 -2.48 -4.53 -13.17
C THR A 383 -3.22 -4.07 -11.91
N LEU A 384 -4.55 -4.16 -11.93
CA LEU A 384 -5.38 -3.66 -10.83
C LEU A 384 -5.52 -4.69 -9.70
N PRO A 385 -5.58 -4.28 -8.42
CA PRO A 385 -5.89 -5.17 -7.30
C PRO A 385 -7.28 -5.83 -7.48
N PRO A 386 -7.56 -6.96 -6.79
CA PRO A 386 -8.87 -7.58 -6.82
C PRO A 386 -9.93 -6.69 -6.16
N VAL A 387 -11.19 -6.82 -6.57
CA VAL A 387 -12.33 -6.26 -5.81
C VAL A 387 -12.79 -7.27 -4.75
N PRO A 388 -13.35 -6.84 -3.61
CA PRO A 388 -13.70 -7.78 -2.54
C PRO A 388 -14.91 -8.67 -2.88
N LYS A 389 -15.87 -8.13 -3.64
CA LYS A 389 -17.09 -8.82 -4.06
C LYS A 389 -17.44 -8.48 -5.50
N TYR A 390 -18.29 -9.31 -6.09
CA TYR A 390 -18.89 -8.96 -7.36
C TYR A 390 -19.80 -7.74 -7.19
N GLY A 391 -19.70 -6.78 -8.10
CA GLY A 391 -20.52 -5.57 -8.07
C GLY A 391 -20.15 -4.61 -9.19
N ILE A 392 -20.89 -3.51 -9.29
CA ILE A 392 -20.53 -2.40 -10.17
C ILE A 392 -19.58 -1.49 -9.39
N TYR A 393 -18.40 -1.23 -9.96
CA TYR A 393 -17.39 -0.37 -9.36
C TYR A 393 -17.09 0.80 -10.28
N GLU A 394 -16.83 1.96 -9.68
CA GLU A 394 -16.12 3.04 -10.32
C GLU A 394 -14.62 2.89 -10.08
N ILE A 395 -13.82 2.98 -11.15
CA ILE A 395 -12.38 3.25 -11.03
C ILE A 395 -12.17 4.72 -11.28
N ARG A 396 -11.52 5.38 -10.32
CA ARG A 396 -11.26 6.82 -10.35
C ARG A 396 -9.77 7.07 -10.24
N MET A 397 -9.33 8.17 -10.82
CA MET A 397 -7.94 8.61 -10.82
C MET A 397 -7.83 9.97 -10.14
N GLY A 398 -6.93 10.10 -9.16
CA GLY A 398 -6.49 11.39 -8.63
C GLY A 398 -5.58 12.09 -9.65
N VAL A 399 -5.88 13.36 -9.93
CA VAL A 399 -5.22 14.15 -10.97
C VAL A 399 -4.82 15.50 -10.43
N SER A 400 -3.50 15.75 -10.41
CA SER A 400 -2.90 17.06 -10.24
C SER A 400 -2.73 17.70 -11.61
N THR A 401 -3.38 18.84 -11.82
CA THR A 401 -3.44 19.50 -13.12
C THR A 401 -2.53 20.71 -13.21
N TYR A 402 -1.74 20.76 -14.26
CA TYR A 402 -0.81 21.86 -14.51
C TYR A 402 -0.56 22.02 -16.01
N SER A 403 -1.00 23.14 -16.57
CA SER A 403 -0.97 23.40 -18.02
C SER A 403 0.45 23.45 -18.58
N GLY A 404 1.42 23.83 -17.76
CA GLY A 404 2.84 23.89 -18.12
C GLY A 404 3.41 22.54 -18.55
N THR A 405 3.14 21.47 -17.80
CA THR A 405 3.84 20.17 -17.99
C THR A 405 2.92 18.97 -18.19
N ARG A 406 1.67 18.97 -17.73
CA ARG A 406 0.79 17.81 -17.84
C ARG A 406 0.28 17.59 -19.27
N GLY A 407 0.04 16.32 -19.61
CA GLY A 407 -0.42 15.90 -20.93
C GLY A 407 -1.89 15.49 -20.99
N ILE A 408 -2.26 14.92 -22.12
CA ILE A 408 -3.57 14.33 -22.40
C ILE A 408 -3.35 12.85 -22.72
N CYS A 409 -4.04 11.97 -22.00
CA CYS A 409 -3.93 10.52 -22.22
C CYS A 409 -5.28 9.88 -22.52
N GLN A 410 -5.29 8.88 -23.40
CA GLN A 410 -6.41 7.94 -23.48
C GLN A 410 -6.19 6.84 -22.45
N VAL A 411 -7.25 6.55 -21.69
CA VAL A 411 -7.25 5.42 -20.75
C VAL A 411 -7.99 4.24 -21.38
N TYR A 412 -7.48 3.03 -21.19
CA TYR A 412 -8.08 1.78 -21.64
C TYR A 412 -8.25 0.83 -20.46
N TRP A 413 -9.30 -0.01 -20.49
CA TRP A 413 -9.61 -0.95 -19.42
C TRP A 413 -10.12 -2.29 -19.96
N GLY A 414 -9.94 -3.34 -19.17
CA GLY A 414 -10.48 -4.67 -19.44
C GLY A 414 -9.75 -5.77 -18.69
N SER A 415 -10.21 -7.01 -18.85
CA SER A 415 -9.60 -8.22 -18.27
C SER A 415 -8.63 -8.94 -19.23
N ARG A 416 -8.62 -8.57 -20.51
CA ARG A 416 -7.66 -9.08 -21.51
C ARG A 416 -6.60 -8.02 -21.78
N LYS A 417 -5.41 -8.21 -21.21
CA LYS A 417 -4.31 -7.22 -21.22
C LYS A 417 -3.90 -6.76 -22.63
N ASP A 418 -4.03 -7.63 -23.63
CA ASP A 418 -3.72 -7.38 -25.04
C ASP A 418 -4.85 -6.71 -25.84
N GLN A 419 -6.07 -6.64 -25.27
CA GLN A 419 -7.29 -6.20 -25.94
C GLN A 419 -8.12 -5.25 -25.05
N LEU A 420 -7.45 -4.25 -24.47
CA LEU A 420 -8.09 -3.24 -23.62
C LEU A 420 -8.90 -2.24 -24.45
N VAL A 421 -10.07 -1.85 -23.94
CA VAL A 421 -11.02 -0.96 -24.63
C VAL A 421 -10.90 0.45 -24.08
N ALA A 422 -10.88 1.44 -24.97
CA ALA A 422 -10.82 2.85 -24.60
C ALA A 422 -12.01 3.25 -23.71
N GLN A 423 -11.71 3.98 -22.65
CA GLN A 423 -12.68 4.42 -21.65
C GLN A 423 -12.88 5.91 -21.74
N GLY A 424 -14.11 6.31 -22.11
CA GLY A 424 -14.48 7.71 -22.27
C GLY A 424 -13.60 8.49 -23.25
N ILE A 425 -13.68 9.82 -23.15
CA ILE A 425 -12.78 10.73 -23.87
C ILE A 425 -11.40 10.80 -23.19
N PRO A 426 -10.33 11.15 -23.92
CA PRO A 426 -9.01 11.35 -23.33
C PRO A 426 -9.04 12.28 -22.11
N VAL A 427 -8.30 11.91 -21.07
CA VAL A 427 -8.17 12.69 -19.84
C VAL A 427 -7.19 13.83 -20.08
N ASN A 428 -7.70 15.05 -20.07
CA ASN A 428 -6.89 16.26 -20.13
C ASN A 428 -6.42 16.65 -18.71
N MET A 429 -5.14 16.44 -18.43
CA MET A 429 -4.54 16.75 -17.13
C MET A 429 -3.98 18.18 -17.05
N GLN A 430 -4.25 19.03 -18.03
CA GLN A 430 -3.67 20.39 -18.09
C GLN A 430 -4.44 21.42 -17.29
N LEU A 431 -5.78 21.32 -17.24
CA LEU A 431 -6.63 22.39 -16.73
C LEU A 431 -7.34 22.01 -15.43
N GLY A 432 -7.85 20.78 -15.31
CA GLY A 432 -8.56 20.35 -14.11
C GLY A 432 -9.70 21.31 -13.75
N GLY A 433 -9.85 21.64 -12.47
CA GLY A 433 -10.87 22.57 -11.98
C GLY A 433 -10.74 24.01 -12.49
N GLN A 434 -9.69 24.35 -13.25
CA GLN A 434 -9.57 25.64 -13.94
C GLN A 434 -10.32 25.66 -15.28
N ASP A 435 -10.80 24.50 -15.77
CA ASP A 435 -11.67 24.43 -16.94
C ASP A 435 -13.13 24.65 -16.50
N ASP A 436 -13.70 25.77 -16.97
CA ASP A 436 -15.08 26.17 -16.69
C ASP A 436 -16.10 25.07 -17.03
N MET A 437 -15.80 24.21 -18.00
CA MET A 437 -16.67 23.09 -18.37
C MET A 437 -16.79 22.03 -17.28
N LEU A 438 -15.81 21.91 -16.39
CA LEU A 438 -15.87 20.96 -15.27
C LEU A 438 -16.84 21.43 -14.21
N GLY A 439 -16.94 22.75 -14.04
CA GLY A 439 -17.83 23.34 -13.04
C GLY A 439 -17.29 23.27 -11.61
N TRP A 440 -15.98 23.22 -11.43
CA TRP A 440 -15.35 23.26 -10.11
C TRP A 440 -15.54 24.65 -9.48
N GLU A 441 -15.90 24.66 -8.20
CA GLU A 441 -15.96 25.87 -7.38
C GLU A 441 -15.43 25.54 -5.99
N ARG A 442 -14.70 26.48 -5.37
CA ARG A 442 -14.17 26.29 -4.02
C ARG A 442 -15.32 26.12 -3.03
N ASP A 443 -15.20 25.19 -2.09
CA ASP A 443 -16.21 25.02 -1.02
C ASP A 443 -16.40 26.33 -0.24
N THR A 444 -17.65 26.59 0.12
CA THR A 444 -18.09 27.71 0.97
C THR A 444 -18.66 27.17 2.29
N GLU A 445 -19.22 28.05 3.11
CA GLU A 445 -19.94 27.65 4.33
C GLU A 445 -21.33 27.06 4.05
N ASP A 446 -21.82 27.07 2.79
CA ASP A 446 -23.11 26.49 2.40
C ASP A 446 -22.90 25.07 1.86
N ASP A 447 -23.29 24.06 2.66
CA ASP A 447 -23.10 22.66 2.28
C ASP A 447 -24.07 22.16 1.21
N ASP A 448 -25.28 22.70 1.15
CA ASP A 448 -26.24 22.34 0.12
C ASP A 448 -25.71 22.82 -1.24
N TYR A 449 -25.20 24.06 -1.29
CA TYR A 449 -24.51 24.58 -2.47
C TYR A 449 -23.28 23.75 -2.83
N ASN A 450 -22.43 23.42 -1.85
CA ASN A 450 -21.24 22.61 -2.10
C ASN A 450 -21.61 21.22 -2.67
N ALA A 451 -22.69 20.60 -2.19
CA ALA A 451 -23.20 19.33 -2.70
C ALA A 451 -23.76 19.45 -4.13
N GLU A 452 -24.41 20.57 -4.47
CA GLU A 452 -24.83 20.86 -5.85
C GLU A 452 -23.62 20.99 -6.80
N VAL A 453 -22.55 21.64 -6.37
CA VAL A 453 -21.29 21.73 -7.11
C VAL A 453 -20.67 20.34 -7.30
N ASP A 454 -20.60 19.53 -6.24
CA ASP A 454 -20.08 18.16 -6.31
C ASP A 454 -20.90 17.31 -7.31
N LYS A 455 -22.23 17.46 -7.32
CA LYS A 455 -23.13 16.80 -8.28
C LYS A 455 -22.91 17.30 -9.71
N LYS A 456 -22.73 18.61 -9.91
CA LYS A 456 -22.42 19.22 -11.22
C LYS A 456 -21.13 18.66 -11.81
N MET A 457 -20.05 18.64 -11.02
CA MET A 457 -18.79 18.05 -11.42
C MET A 457 -18.93 16.56 -11.76
N ARG A 458 -19.66 15.80 -10.92
CA ARG A 458 -19.87 14.36 -11.12
C ARG A 458 -20.60 14.06 -12.42
N ASN A 459 -21.58 14.87 -12.80
CA ASN A 459 -22.27 14.75 -14.10
C ASN A 459 -21.33 14.95 -15.29
N ASN A 460 -20.24 15.71 -15.11
CA ASN A 460 -19.18 15.88 -16.09
C ASN A 460 -18.08 14.80 -15.99
N GLY A 461 -18.23 13.83 -15.08
CA GLY A 461 -17.28 12.75 -14.82
C GLY A 461 -16.07 13.15 -13.97
N PHE A 462 -16.17 14.27 -13.25
CA PHE A 462 -15.12 14.76 -12.35
C PHE A 462 -15.62 14.85 -10.91
N MET A 463 -14.70 14.92 -9.96
CA MET A 463 -14.98 15.19 -8.56
C MET A 463 -13.88 16.10 -8.01
N LYS A 464 -14.13 16.81 -6.92
CA LYS A 464 -13.07 17.52 -6.18
C LYS A 464 -12.05 16.54 -5.63
N GLY A 465 -10.83 17.02 -5.36
CA GLY A 465 -9.86 16.30 -4.54
C GLY A 465 -10.43 15.94 -3.15
N PRO A 466 -9.78 15.05 -2.41
CA PRO A 466 -10.26 14.57 -1.12
C PRO A 466 -10.00 15.58 0.00
N GLU A 467 -10.84 15.55 1.03
CA GLU A 467 -10.71 16.30 2.29
C GLU A 467 -9.66 15.69 3.23
N TYR A 468 -8.59 15.15 2.65
CA TYR A 468 -7.58 14.35 3.37
C TYR A 468 -6.17 14.80 3.06
N ILE A 469 -5.84 14.97 1.79
CA ILE A 469 -4.46 15.18 1.34
C ILE A 469 -4.12 16.66 1.40
N VAL A 470 -3.02 17.01 2.05
CA VAL A 470 -2.49 18.38 2.12
C VAL A 470 -1.11 18.50 1.45
N ALA A 471 -0.71 19.71 1.10
CA ALA A 471 0.57 19.96 0.41
C ALA A 471 1.81 19.73 1.30
N ASN A 472 1.69 19.93 2.60
CA ASN A 472 2.79 19.84 3.55
C ASN A 472 2.30 19.30 4.89
N ALA A 473 3.20 18.65 5.62
CA ALA A 473 2.97 18.22 7.00
C ALA A 473 2.46 19.37 7.88
N GLY A 474 1.38 19.11 8.62
CA GLY A 474 0.67 20.05 9.48
C GLY A 474 -0.35 20.93 8.76
N GLY A 475 -0.45 20.83 7.43
CA GLY A 475 -1.41 21.58 6.62
C GLY A 475 -2.86 21.24 6.95
N ARG A 476 -3.77 22.19 6.70
CA ARG A 476 -5.22 22.00 6.83
C ARG A 476 -6.00 22.32 5.55
N GLU A 477 -5.39 23.03 4.59
CA GLU A 477 -5.97 23.20 3.27
C GLU A 477 -5.73 21.94 2.44
N THR A 478 -6.81 21.21 2.20
CA THR A 478 -6.81 19.92 1.52
C THR A 478 -6.90 20.09 0.00
N ASN A 479 -6.64 18.99 -0.72
CA ASN A 479 -6.84 18.90 -2.16
C ASN A 479 -8.29 19.20 -2.59
N ARG A 480 -9.27 19.02 -1.71
CA ARG A 480 -10.66 19.41 -1.96
C ARG A 480 -10.81 20.90 -2.29
N LEU A 481 -9.99 21.75 -1.68
CA LEU A 481 -10.03 23.21 -1.86
C LEU A 481 -9.16 23.69 -3.04
N SER A 482 -8.51 22.79 -3.77
CA SER A 482 -7.62 23.13 -4.87
C SER A 482 -8.26 22.86 -6.24
N ALA A 483 -8.34 23.89 -7.09
CA ALA A 483 -8.75 23.73 -8.49
C ALA A 483 -7.75 22.89 -9.31
N THR A 484 -6.51 22.78 -8.84
CA THR A 484 -5.46 22.00 -9.50
C THR A 484 -5.40 20.55 -9.02
N SER A 485 -6.29 20.11 -8.14
CA SER A 485 -6.40 18.72 -7.70
C SER A 485 -7.84 18.23 -7.82
N THR A 486 -8.06 17.28 -8.72
CA THR A 486 -9.39 16.72 -9.02
C THR A 486 -9.32 15.22 -9.11
N ARG A 487 -10.47 14.56 -9.05
CA ARG A 487 -10.62 13.14 -9.39
C ARG A 487 -11.38 12.98 -10.69
N ARG A 488 -10.98 12.03 -11.53
CA ARG A 488 -11.67 11.67 -12.77
C ARG A 488 -12.28 10.28 -12.63
N ILE A 489 -13.57 10.13 -12.96
CA ILE A 489 -14.22 8.82 -13.08
C ILE A 489 -13.82 8.25 -14.45
N ILE A 490 -13.12 7.11 -14.46
CA ILE A 490 -12.57 6.51 -15.67
C ILE A 490 -13.44 5.34 -16.15
N VAL A 491 -13.80 4.45 -15.23
CA VAL A 491 -14.52 3.20 -15.51
C VAL A 491 -15.75 3.14 -14.64
N ARG A 492 -16.86 2.58 -15.16
CA ARG A 492 -18.03 2.16 -14.38
C ARG A 492 -18.55 0.85 -14.94
N GLU A 493 -18.04 -0.26 -14.43
CA GLU A 493 -18.24 -1.59 -15.02
C GLU A 493 -18.47 -2.65 -13.91
N PRO A 494 -19.13 -3.78 -14.23
CA PRO A 494 -19.19 -4.91 -13.31
C PRO A 494 -17.80 -5.53 -13.18
N MET A 495 -17.36 -5.72 -11.93
CA MET A 495 -16.08 -6.34 -11.59
C MET A 495 -16.31 -7.59 -10.74
N SER A 496 -15.48 -8.62 -10.95
CA SER A 496 -15.50 -9.86 -10.18
C SER A 496 -14.21 -10.04 -9.38
N PRO A 497 -14.27 -10.60 -8.15
CA PRO A 497 -13.10 -10.78 -7.29
C PRO A 497 -12.03 -11.68 -7.91
N ASP A 498 -12.43 -12.70 -8.66
CA ASP A 498 -11.52 -13.69 -9.27
C ASP A 498 -11.02 -13.30 -10.68
N ILE A 499 -11.37 -12.11 -11.17
CA ILE A 499 -10.91 -11.62 -12.48
C ILE A 499 -9.84 -10.55 -12.27
N THR A 500 -8.71 -10.70 -12.96
CA THR A 500 -7.67 -9.66 -13.02
C THR A 500 -8.03 -8.64 -14.10
N TYR A 501 -8.05 -7.37 -13.71
CA TYR A 501 -8.31 -6.24 -14.59
C TYR A 501 -7.05 -5.40 -14.78
N TYR A 502 -7.01 -4.63 -15.87
CA TYR A 502 -5.90 -3.78 -16.24
C TYR A 502 -6.38 -2.38 -16.60
N LEU A 503 -5.53 -1.38 -16.35
CA LEU A 503 -5.73 0.00 -16.75
C LEU A 503 -4.50 0.47 -17.53
N ARG A 504 -4.68 0.89 -18.78
CA ARG A 504 -3.60 1.37 -19.65
C ARG A 504 -3.73 2.85 -19.92
N PHE A 505 -2.63 3.57 -19.81
CA PHE A 505 -2.51 5.00 -20.10
C PHE A 505 -1.60 5.20 -21.29
N LYS A 506 -2.13 5.82 -22.34
CA LYS A 506 -1.37 6.13 -23.55
C LYS A 506 -1.54 7.59 -23.91
N THR A 507 -0.43 8.28 -24.21
CA THR A 507 -0.52 9.66 -24.72
C THR A 507 -1.31 9.71 -26.01
N VAL A 508 -2.09 10.77 -26.20
CA VAL A 508 -2.71 11.12 -27.49
C VAL A 508 -2.04 12.32 -28.14
N GLN A 509 -0.90 12.75 -27.59
CA GLN A 509 -0.13 13.90 -28.02
C GLN A 509 1.24 13.48 -28.54
N ASP A 510 1.72 14.19 -29.56
CA ASP A 510 3.07 14.00 -30.11
C ASP A 510 4.14 14.82 -29.35
N TYR A 511 3.74 15.64 -28.37
CA TYR A 511 4.63 16.41 -27.51
C TYR A 511 5.29 15.50 -26.47
N ARG A 512 6.62 15.34 -26.54
CA ARG A 512 7.36 14.39 -25.70
C ARG A 512 7.66 14.91 -24.29
N GLU A 513 7.54 16.21 -24.08
CA GLU A 513 7.79 16.87 -22.78
C GLU A 513 6.54 16.91 -21.90
N LYS A 514 5.39 16.44 -22.39
CA LYS A 514 4.15 16.39 -21.63
C LYS A 514 4.06 15.12 -20.80
N GLN A 515 3.61 15.29 -19.56
CA GLN A 515 3.66 14.27 -18.52
C GLN A 515 2.31 13.58 -18.32
N LEU A 516 2.33 12.25 -18.26
CA LEU A 516 1.34 11.50 -17.50
C LEU A 516 1.59 11.73 -16.02
N PHE A 517 0.52 12.02 -15.28
CA PHE A 517 0.53 12.07 -13.82
C PHE A 517 -0.55 11.15 -13.28
N VAL A 518 -0.17 10.25 -12.37
CA VAL A 518 -1.09 9.44 -11.58
C VAL A 518 -0.61 9.47 -10.13
N ASP A 519 -1.46 10.01 -9.25
CA ASP A 519 -1.21 10.08 -7.80
C ASP A 519 -1.70 8.79 -7.12
N TYR A 520 -3.02 8.65 -7.07
CA TYR A 520 -3.72 7.50 -6.52
C TYR A 520 -4.85 7.05 -7.44
N LEU A 521 -5.27 5.79 -7.26
CA LEU A 521 -6.44 5.21 -7.89
C LEU A 521 -7.47 4.83 -6.81
N GLU A 522 -8.75 4.95 -7.13
CA GLU A 522 -9.85 4.57 -6.22
C GLU A 522 -10.76 3.53 -6.86
N TRP A 523 -11.14 2.51 -6.09
CA TRP A 523 -12.22 1.57 -6.40
C TRP A 523 -13.38 1.91 -5.49
N CYS A 524 -14.43 2.47 -6.07
CA CYS A 524 -15.61 2.87 -5.33
C CYS A 524 -16.80 1.98 -5.74
N PRO A 525 -17.30 1.10 -4.84
CA PRO A 525 -18.46 0.27 -5.14
C PRO A 525 -19.73 1.13 -5.28
N LYS A 526 -20.68 0.66 -6.08
CA LYS A 526 -21.98 1.32 -6.28
C LYS A 526 -22.72 1.59 -4.96
N GLU A 527 -22.60 0.67 -4.00
CA GLU A 527 -23.20 0.80 -2.67
C GLU A 527 -22.67 1.99 -1.87
N VAL A 528 -21.55 2.60 -2.28
CA VAL A 528 -20.96 3.80 -1.69
C VAL A 528 -21.33 5.05 -2.49
N TYR A 529 -21.09 5.07 -3.81
CA TYR A 529 -21.26 6.30 -4.59
C TYR A 529 -22.69 6.59 -5.06
N ASP A 530 -23.57 5.59 -5.03
CA ASP A 530 -24.98 5.65 -5.47
C ASP A 530 -25.89 5.04 -4.40
N ASN A 531 -25.54 5.27 -3.13
CA ASN A 531 -26.34 4.83 -2.00
C ASN A 531 -27.58 5.75 -1.84
N PRO A 532 -28.79 5.19 -1.67
CA PRO A 532 -30.02 5.98 -1.60
C PRO A 532 -30.18 6.75 -0.28
N GLU A 533 -29.47 6.36 0.78
CA GLU A 533 -29.65 6.91 2.13
C GLU A 533 -28.44 7.73 2.60
N THR A 534 -27.22 7.25 2.32
CA THR A 534 -25.98 7.86 2.80
C THR A 534 -25.11 8.33 1.64
N PRO A 535 -24.94 9.64 1.41
CA PRO A 535 -24.06 10.10 0.34
C PRO A 535 -22.60 9.68 0.57
N GLU A 536 -21.85 9.53 -0.52
CA GLU A 536 -20.40 9.30 -0.44
C GLU A 536 -19.71 10.44 0.33
N ASP A 537 -18.82 10.08 1.25
CA ASP A 537 -18.04 11.05 2.01
C ASP A 537 -17.00 11.81 1.16
N ILE A 538 -16.58 12.97 1.68
CA ILE A 538 -15.65 13.86 0.98
C ILE A 538 -14.16 13.57 1.24
N TRP A 539 -13.84 12.61 2.11
CA TRP A 539 -12.49 12.37 2.64
C TRP A 539 -11.57 11.56 1.71
#